data_AF-A0A942H1U8-F1
#
_entry.id   AF-A0A942H1U8-F1
#
_cell.length_a   1.000
_cell.length_b   1.000
_cell.length_c   1.000
_cell.angle_alpha   90.00
_cell.angle_beta   90.00
_cell.angle_gamma   90.00
#
_symmetry.space_group_name_H-M   'P 1'
#
loop_
_entity.id
_entity.type
_entity.pdbx_description
1 polymer ?
#
loop_
_entity_poly.entity_id
_entity_poly.type
_entity_poly.pdbx_seq_one_letter_code
_entity_poly.pdbx_strand_id
1 'polypeptide(L)'
;MFCPKCGSTQDDALKFCKACGAHLAAVKQALATPERPEGFEWKNTWVADMLMSSEQAVKRKAELDRLKGITPDSKRRNEIKAGTITGSIGIGLMVFLYVFMQGLILSGNIPPPESEIISRLWVVGIIPILVGAALIINGIYVSKLFGGADRSADQLDTQSPPLNTGELTAKDPGYLGPAKTARFPATPFSVTDETTRHLQERKAAEPQAAPRTLDND
;
A
#
# COMPACT_ATOMS: atom_id res chain seq x y z
N MET A 1 28.17 -2.97 -43.96
CA MET A 1 28.03 -3.50 -42.58
C MET A 1 28.64 -4.89 -42.39
N PHE A 2 28.86 -5.29 -41.13
CA PHE A 2 29.51 -6.56 -40.76
C PHE A 2 28.48 -7.67 -40.44
N CYS A 3 28.71 -8.89 -40.93
CA CYS A 3 27.86 -10.04 -40.59
C CYS A 3 28.32 -10.68 -39.26
N PRO A 4 27.48 -10.76 -38.22
CA PRO A 4 27.89 -11.30 -36.92
C PRO A 4 28.17 -12.81 -36.93
N LYS A 5 27.73 -13.54 -37.97
CA LYS A 5 27.87 -15.00 -38.05
C LYS A 5 29.19 -15.45 -38.68
N CYS A 6 29.70 -14.73 -39.69
CA CYS A 6 30.88 -15.12 -40.44
C CYS A 6 31.93 -14.02 -40.59
N GLY A 7 31.64 -12.81 -40.10
CA GLY A 7 32.55 -11.68 -40.12
C GLY A 7 32.85 -11.07 -41.50
N SER A 8 32.13 -11.46 -42.55
CA SER A 8 32.30 -10.81 -43.85
C SER A 8 31.68 -9.41 -43.86
N THR A 9 32.38 -8.46 -44.47
CA THR A 9 31.87 -7.13 -44.78
C THR A 9 30.96 -7.19 -45.99
N GLN A 10 29.71 -6.76 -45.83
CA GLN A 10 28.68 -6.76 -46.86
C GLN A 10 28.19 -5.34 -47.11
N ASP A 11 27.66 -5.10 -48.30
CA ASP A 11 27.02 -3.82 -48.65
C ASP A 11 25.71 -3.62 -47.88
N ASP A 12 25.39 -2.37 -47.53
CA ASP A 12 24.24 -2.01 -46.71
C ASP A 12 22.90 -2.12 -47.46
N ALA A 13 22.86 -2.41 -48.75
CA ALA A 13 21.63 -2.71 -49.48
C ALA A 13 21.18 -4.18 -49.37
N LEU A 14 22.06 -5.11 -48.96
CA LEU A 14 21.76 -6.55 -48.97
C LEU A 14 20.90 -6.97 -47.75
N LYS A 15 19.90 -7.82 -48.00
CA LYS A 15 19.03 -8.44 -46.97
C LYS A 15 19.63 -9.72 -46.37
N PHE A 16 20.55 -10.37 -47.07
CA PHE A 16 21.21 -11.61 -46.65
C PHE A 16 22.71 -11.55 -46.90
N CYS A 17 23.50 -12.23 -46.07
CA CYS A 17 24.94 -12.35 -46.25
C CYS A 17 25.26 -13.28 -47.42
N LYS A 18 26.10 -12.84 -48.36
CA LYS A 18 26.52 -13.66 -49.51
C LYS A 18 27.40 -14.85 -49.13
N ALA A 19 28.10 -14.79 -47.99
CA ALA A 19 29.02 -15.83 -47.56
C ALA A 19 28.34 -16.95 -46.73
N CYS A 20 27.39 -16.61 -45.87
CA CYS A 20 26.80 -17.56 -44.92
C CYS A 20 25.26 -17.62 -44.93
N GLY A 21 24.60 -16.80 -45.76
CA GLY A 21 23.15 -16.75 -45.88
C GLY A 21 22.40 -16.13 -44.69
N ALA A 22 23.09 -15.58 -43.69
CA ALA A 22 22.44 -14.99 -42.52
C ALA A 22 21.57 -13.76 -42.89
N HIS A 23 20.40 -13.63 -42.26
CA HIS A 23 19.49 -12.51 -42.49
C HIS A 23 20.00 -11.24 -41.81
N LEU A 24 20.33 -10.26 -42.64
CA LEU A 24 21.05 -9.06 -42.28
C LEU A 24 20.11 -7.90 -41.89
N ALA A 25 18.82 -7.98 -42.27
CA ALA A 25 17.87 -6.92 -41.95
C ALA A 25 17.51 -6.86 -40.45
N ALA A 26 17.46 -7.99 -39.75
CA ALA A 26 17.22 -8.01 -38.30
C ALA A 26 18.35 -7.35 -37.51
N VAL A 27 19.60 -7.55 -37.95
CA VAL A 27 20.77 -6.92 -37.35
C VAL A 27 20.75 -5.41 -37.58
N LYS A 28 20.36 -4.97 -38.78
CA LYS A 28 20.15 -3.53 -39.06
C LYS A 28 19.08 -2.93 -38.16
N GLN A 29 17.98 -3.63 -37.95
CA GLN A 29 16.90 -3.15 -37.09
C GLN A 29 17.35 -3.03 -35.63
N ALA A 30 18.12 -4.01 -35.11
CA ALA A 30 18.68 -3.96 -33.77
C ALA A 30 19.74 -2.85 -33.59
N LEU A 31 20.49 -2.49 -34.65
CA LEU A 31 21.43 -1.38 -34.63
C LEU A 31 20.77 -0.02 -34.85
N ALA A 32 19.69 0.03 -35.62
CA ALA A 32 18.94 1.25 -35.93
C ALA A 32 17.99 1.67 -34.81
N THR A 33 17.57 0.73 -33.96
CA THR A 33 16.91 1.02 -32.68
C THR A 33 17.97 0.95 -31.59
N PRO A 34 18.74 2.02 -31.31
CA PRO A 34 19.45 2.11 -30.05
C PRO A 34 18.37 2.23 -28.97
N GLU A 35 17.92 1.09 -28.45
CA GLU A 35 17.35 1.05 -27.11
C GLU A 35 18.46 1.53 -26.17
N ARG A 36 18.53 2.85 -25.93
CA ARG A 36 19.02 3.34 -24.66
C ARG A 36 17.94 2.92 -23.68
N PRO A 37 18.18 1.94 -22.79
CA PRO A 37 17.31 1.82 -21.62
C PRO A 37 17.53 3.11 -20.84
N GLU A 38 16.61 4.07 -20.99
CA GLU A 38 16.53 5.20 -20.08
C GLU A 38 16.35 4.64 -18.68
N GLY A 39 17.38 4.80 -17.85
CA GLY A 39 17.33 4.60 -16.42
C GLY A 39 16.90 3.20 -15.99
N PHE A 40 17.83 2.25 -15.98
CA PHE A 40 17.76 1.22 -14.93
C PHE A 40 17.92 1.94 -13.60
N GLU A 41 16.79 2.35 -13.00
CA GLU A 41 16.70 3.06 -11.73
C GLU A 41 17.13 2.13 -10.59
N TRP A 42 18.44 1.93 -10.45
CA TRP A 42 19.09 1.29 -9.30
C TRP A 42 18.68 1.96 -7.96
N LYS A 43 18.08 3.16 -8.03
CA LYS A 43 17.60 3.95 -6.90
C LYS A 43 16.23 3.51 -6.37
N ASN A 44 15.42 2.78 -7.15
CA ASN A 44 14.00 2.52 -6.82
C ASN A 44 13.66 1.07 -6.47
N THR A 45 14.63 0.16 -6.45
CA THR A 45 14.33 -1.26 -6.20
C THR A 45 15.12 -1.77 -4.99
N TRP A 46 14.47 -1.66 -3.82
CA TRP A 46 14.74 -2.42 -2.59
C TRP A 46 16.03 -2.10 -1.81
N VAL A 47 17.18 -1.88 -2.45
CA VAL A 47 18.45 -1.62 -1.74
C VAL A 47 18.47 -0.24 -1.07
N ALA A 48 17.90 0.77 -1.73
CA ALA A 48 17.75 2.11 -1.16
C ALA A 48 16.79 2.15 0.03
N ASP A 49 15.74 1.32 0.02
CA ASP A 49 14.79 1.20 1.14
C ASP A 49 15.40 0.40 2.32
N MET A 50 16.35 -0.49 2.03
CA MET A 50 17.08 -1.26 3.04
C MET A 50 18.25 -0.50 3.69
N LEU A 51 18.77 0.56 3.03
CA LEU A 51 19.84 1.43 3.54
C LEU A 51 19.35 2.71 4.24
N MET A 52 18.06 3.03 4.15
CA MET A 52 17.48 4.12 4.95
C MET A 52 17.45 3.68 6.41
N SER A 53 18.05 4.51 7.30
CA SER A 53 18.16 4.24 8.73
C SER A 53 16.84 3.72 9.31
N SER A 54 16.90 2.69 10.17
CA SER A 54 15.74 2.07 10.81
C SER A 54 14.77 3.09 11.44
N GLU A 55 15.28 4.23 11.89
CA GLU A 55 14.46 5.33 12.44
C GLU A 55 13.53 5.98 11.42
N GLN A 56 14.00 6.21 10.19
CA GLN A 56 13.16 6.80 9.13
C GLN A 56 12.09 5.81 8.66
N ALA A 57 12.41 4.51 8.62
CA ALA A 57 11.43 3.47 8.32
C ALA A 57 10.32 3.41 9.38
N VAL A 58 10.67 3.54 10.66
CA VAL A 58 9.69 3.59 11.76
C VAL A 58 8.79 4.83 11.64
N LYS A 59 9.36 6.01 11.36
CA LYS A 59 8.57 7.24 11.16
C LYS A 59 7.62 7.16 9.97
N ARG A 60 8.11 6.68 8.81
CA ARG A 60 7.27 6.50 7.61
C ARG A 60 6.15 5.50 7.85
N LYS A 61 6.44 4.42 8.58
CA LYS A 61 5.43 3.41 8.95
C LYS A 61 4.38 3.99 9.90
N ALA A 62 4.79 4.77 10.90
CA ALA A 62 3.86 5.46 11.80
C ALA A 62 2.95 6.46 11.06
N GLU A 63 3.50 7.18 10.08
CA GLU A 63 2.73 8.11 9.23
C GLU A 63 1.75 7.36 8.31
N LEU A 64 2.17 6.26 7.70
CA LEU A 64 1.29 5.37 6.93
C LEU A 64 0.19 4.75 7.80
N ASP A 65 0.49 4.34 9.03
CA ASP A 65 -0.49 3.78 9.96
C ASP A 65 -1.54 4.84 10.35
N ARG A 66 -1.12 6.11 10.51
CA ARG A 66 -2.01 7.26 10.71
C ARG A 66 -2.89 7.52 9.48
N LEU A 67 -2.33 7.50 8.27
CA LEU A 67 -3.09 7.70 7.02
C LEU A 67 -4.10 6.58 6.76
N LYS A 68 -3.76 5.35 7.13
CA LYS A 68 -4.65 4.18 7.00
C LYS A 68 -5.72 4.12 8.09
N GLY A 69 -5.72 5.05 9.05
CA GLY A 69 -6.65 5.03 10.18
C GLY A 69 -6.53 3.77 11.03
N ILE A 70 -5.33 3.15 11.07
CA ILE A 70 -5.08 1.95 11.86
C ILE A 70 -5.03 2.39 13.32
N THR A 71 -6.19 2.34 13.98
CA THR A 71 -6.26 2.57 15.42
C THR A 71 -5.51 1.45 16.16
N PRO A 72 -4.88 1.73 17.31
CA PRO A 72 -4.20 0.71 18.11
C PRO A 72 -5.14 -0.46 18.48
N ASP A 73 -6.43 -0.17 18.61
CA ASP A 73 -7.50 -1.16 18.86
C ASP A 73 -7.73 -2.11 17.67
N SER A 74 -7.61 -1.61 16.42
CA SER A 74 -7.66 -2.46 15.23
C SER A 74 -6.47 -3.41 15.13
N LYS A 75 -5.26 -2.94 15.49
CA LYS A 75 -4.04 -3.76 15.53
C LYS A 75 -4.16 -4.90 16.55
N ARG A 76 -4.67 -4.59 17.74
CA ARG A 76 -4.98 -5.58 18.78
C ARG A 76 -5.93 -6.65 18.28
N ARG A 77 -7.04 -6.26 17.66
CA ARG A 77 -8.01 -7.21 17.09
C ARG A 77 -7.36 -8.10 16.04
N ASN A 78 -6.47 -7.56 15.21
CA ASN A 78 -5.78 -8.35 14.19
C ASN A 78 -4.81 -9.36 14.79
N GLU A 79 -4.06 -9.00 15.83
CA GLU A 79 -3.16 -9.93 16.53
C GLU A 79 -3.94 -11.07 17.22
N ILE A 80 -5.05 -10.75 17.89
CA ILE A 80 -5.92 -11.75 18.51
C ILE A 80 -6.54 -12.65 17.44
N LYS A 81 -7.06 -12.07 16.35
CA LYS A 81 -7.62 -12.85 15.23
C LYS A 81 -6.58 -13.78 14.62
N ALA A 82 -5.36 -13.28 14.38
CA ALA A 82 -4.27 -14.08 13.85
C ALA A 82 -3.94 -15.26 14.78
N GLY A 83 -3.82 -15.00 16.08
CA GLY A 83 -3.57 -16.06 17.07
C GLY A 83 -4.69 -17.10 17.14
N THR A 84 -5.96 -16.68 17.09
CA THR A 84 -7.12 -17.60 17.05
C THR A 84 -7.13 -18.45 15.80
N ILE A 85 -6.84 -17.86 14.62
CA ILE A 85 -6.78 -18.59 13.35
C ILE A 85 -5.65 -19.62 13.37
N THR A 86 -4.44 -19.23 13.79
CA THR A 86 -3.31 -20.17 13.85
C THR A 86 -3.54 -21.27 14.88
N GLY A 87 -4.15 -20.96 16.03
CA GLY A 87 -4.51 -21.93 17.05
C GLY A 87 -5.56 -22.94 16.57
N SER A 88 -6.60 -22.48 15.85
CA SER A 88 -7.64 -23.36 15.31
C SER A 88 -7.10 -24.28 14.20
N ILE A 89 -6.20 -23.77 13.34
CA ILE A 89 -5.49 -24.60 12.35
C ILE A 89 -4.69 -25.70 13.05
N GLY A 90 -4.03 -25.39 14.16
CA GLY A 90 -3.27 -26.37 14.93
C GLY A 90 -4.14 -27.49 15.52
N ILE A 91 -5.28 -27.15 16.11
CA ILE A 91 -6.25 -28.14 16.62
C ILE A 91 -6.78 -29.01 15.47
N GLY A 92 -7.15 -28.39 14.34
CA GLY A 92 -7.62 -29.12 13.16
C GLY A 92 -6.59 -30.11 12.62
N LEU A 93 -5.33 -29.68 12.50
CA LEU A 93 -4.22 -30.52 12.05
C LEU A 93 -3.93 -31.66 13.04
N MET A 94 -4.03 -31.38 14.34
CA MET A 94 -3.88 -32.37 15.40
C MET A 94 -4.93 -33.48 15.29
N VAL A 95 -6.22 -33.11 15.21
CA VAL A 95 -7.35 -34.05 15.10
C VAL A 95 -7.29 -34.81 13.77
N PHE A 96 -7.01 -34.11 12.66
CA PHE A 96 -6.91 -34.72 11.34
C PHE A 96 -5.82 -35.78 11.28
N LEU A 97 -4.60 -35.45 11.72
CA LEU A 97 -3.50 -36.42 11.73
C LEU A 97 -3.78 -37.58 12.68
N TYR A 98 -4.40 -37.35 13.83
CA TYR A 98 -4.78 -38.42 14.74
C TYR A 98 -5.73 -39.44 14.08
N VAL A 99 -6.82 -38.97 13.48
CA VAL A 99 -7.82 -39.84 12.81
C VAL A 99 -7.21 -40.52 11.58
N PHE A 100 -6.44 -39.78 10.78
CA PHE A 100 -5.79 -40.31 9.59
C PHE A 100 -4.79 -41.42 9.93
N MET A 101 -3.96 -41.23 10.96
CA MET A 101 -3.00 -42.25 11.38
C MET A 101 -3.66 -43.48 12.00
N GLN A 102 -4.75 -43.32 12.75
CA GLN A 102 -5.55 -44.46 13.19
C GLN A 102 -6.09 -45.26 11.99
N GLY A 103 -6.62 -44.57 10.98
CA GLY A 103 -7.10 -45.22 9.75
C GLY A 103 -6.00 -46.04 9.05
N LEU A 104 -4.77 -45.52 8.99
CA LEU A 104 -3.63 -46.24 8.41
C LEU A 104 -3.23 -47.47 9.24
N ILE A 105 -3.23 -47.37 10.57
CA ILE A 105 -2.92 -48.51 11.45
C ILE A 105 -3.98 -49.61 11.30
N LEU A 106 -5.26 -49.23 11.24
CA LEU A 106 -6.37 -50.18 11.04
C LEU A 106 -6.33 -50.86 9.65
N SER A 107 -5.71 -50.24 8.64
CA SER A 107 -5.57 -50.83 7.31
C SER A 107 -4.67 -52.06 7.27
N GLY A 108 -3.86 -52.31 8.30
CA GLY A 108 -3.07 -53.53 8.47
C GLY A 108 -1.83 -53.66 7.57
N ASN A 109 -1.49 -52.64 6.79
CA ASN A 109 -0.41 -52.69 5.80
C ASN A 109 0.97 -52.24 6.33
N ILE A 110 1.10 -52.01 7.64
CA ILE A 110 2.29 -51.39 8.24
C ILE A 110 2.87 -52.33 9.31
N PRO A 111 4.19 -52.61 9.29
CA PRO A 111 4.82 -53.47 10.28
C PRO A 111 4.72 -52.86 11.70
N PRO A 112 4.61 -53.70 12.75
CA PRO A 112 4.41 -53.25 14.13
C PRO A 112 5.36 -52.16 14.64
N PRO A 113 6.69 -52.19 14.38
CA PRO A 113 7.60 -51.16 14.90
C PRO A 113 7.39 -49.78 14.26
N GLU A 114 6.90 -49.69 13.02
CA GLU A 114 6.68 -48.41 12.34
C GLU A 114 5.38 -47.73 12.81
N SER A 115 4.39 -48.52 13.23
CA SER A 115 3.09 -48.02 13.71
C SER A 115 3.22 -47.09 14.91
N GLU A 116 4.21 -47.30 15.78
CA GLU A 116 4.41 -46.50 16.99
C GLU A 116 4.90 -45.08 16.65
N ILE A 117 5.75 -44.94 15.64
CA ILE A 117 6.24 -43.63 15.17
C ILE A 117 5.11 -42.85 14.51
N ILE A 118 4.34 -43.53 13.65
CA ILE A 118 3.20 -42.94 12.95
C ILE A 118 2.11 -42.48 13.94
N SER A 119 1.90 -43.22 15.03
CA SER A 119 0.94 -42.87 16.08
C SER A 119 1.27 -41.57 16.83
N ARG A 120 2.52 -41.07 16.75
CA ARG A 120 2.97 -39.86 17.44
C ARG A 120 3.01 -38.63 16.53
N LEU A 121 2.76 -38.77 15.24
CA LEU A 121 2.88 -37.65 14.28
C LEU A 121 1.86 -36.52 14.53
N TRP A 122 0.73 -36.80 15.17
CA TRP A 122 -0.28 -35.79 15.52
C TRP A 122 0.27 -34.70 16.47
N VAL A 123 1.34 -35.00 17.22
CA VAL A 123 2.01 -34.06 18.14
C VAL A 123 2.54 -32.82 17.42
N VAL A 124 2.81 -32.90 16.11
CA VAL A 124 3.21 -31.75 15.28
C VAL A 124 2.16 -30.64 15.32
N GLY A 125 0.87 -30.97 15.52
CA GLY A 125 -0.21 -30.00 15.68
C GLY A 125 -0.11 -29.11 16.93
N ILE A 126 0.70 -29.50 17.93
CA ILE A 126 0.91 -28.68 19.14
C ILE A 126 1.69 -27.40 18.84
N ILE A 127 2.62 -27.44 17.88
CA ILE A 127 3.45 -26.30 17.51
C ILE A 127 2.59 -25.08 17.10
N PRO A 128 1.68 -25.17 16.11
CA PRO A 128 0.81 -24.05 15.75
C PRO A 128 -0.16 -23.64 16.87
N ILE A 129 -0.57 -24.56 17.75
CA ILE A 129 -1.37 -24.21 18.93
C ILE A 129 -0.58 -23.29 19.87
N LEU A 130 0.68 -23.64 20.16
CA LEU A 130 1.55 -22.83 21.02
C LEU A 130 1.88 -21.47 20.39
N VAL A 131 2.11 -21.42 19.07
CA VAL A 131 2.31 -20.17 18.34
C VAL A 131 1.05 -19.29 18.39
N GLY A 132 -0.13 -19.89 18.17
CA GLY A 132 -1.40 -19.19 18.29
C GLY A 132 -1.63 -18.62 19.69
N ALA A 133 -1.35 -19.40 20.74
CA ALA A 133 -1.44 -18.96 22.12
C ALA A 133 -0.46 -17.82 22.42
N ALA A 134 0.78 -17.89 21.94
CA ALA A 134 1.76 -16.82 22.11
C ALA A 134 1.29 -15.50 21.46
N LEU A 135 0.69 -15.56 20.26
CA LEU A 135 0.12 -14.38 19.60
C LEU A 135 -1.06 -13.78 20.37
N ILE A 136 -1.95 -14.63 20.92
CA ILE A 136 -3.08 -14.17 21.75
C ILE A 136 -2.56 -13.50 23.01
N ILE A 137 -1.59 -14.11 23.71
CA ILE A 137 -0.97 -13.55 24.92
C ILE A 137 -0.30 -12.21 24.60
N ASN A 138 0.47 -12.13 23.51
CA ASN A 138 1.11 -10.90 23.08
C ASN A 138 0.08 -9.79 22.81
N GLY A 139 -0.98 -10.10 22.06
CA GLY A 139 -2.05 -9.15 21.77
C GLY A 139 -2.79 -8.66 23.04
N ILE A 140 -2.91 -9.50 24.07
CA ILE A 140 -3.53 -9.13 25.35
C ILE A 140 -2.59 -8.27 26.21
N TYR A 141 -1.33 -8.67 26.37
CA TYR A 141 -0.37 -8.00 27.27
C TYR A 141 0.10 -6.65 26.73
N VAL A 142 0.40 -6.57 25.43
CA VAL A 142 0.78 -5.29 24.77
C VAL A 142 -0.35 -4.26 24.92
N SER A 143 -1.61 -4.70 24.81
CA SER A 143 -2.77 -3.81 24.97
C SER A 143 -2.94 -3.27 26.39
N LYS A 144 -2.56 -4.04 27.41
CA LYS A 144 -2.59 -3.57 28.80
C LYS A 144 -1.42 -2.63 29.11
N LEU A 145 -0.25 -2.89 28.55
CA LEU A 145 0.95 -2.11 28.82
C LEU A 145 0.89 -0.71 28.17
N PHE A 146 0.37 -0.60 26.95
CA PHE A 146 0.27 0.68 26.23
C PHE A 146 -1.07 1.41 26.41
N GLY A 147 -2.15 0.70 26.77
CA GLY A 147 -3.46 1.31 27.02
C GLY A 147 -3.57 2.06 28.37
N GLY A 148 -2.56 1.97 29.23
CA GLY A 148 -2.52 2.65 30.53
C GLY A 148 -1.83 4.01 30.53
N ALA A 149 -0.97 4.30 29.54
CA ALA A 149 -0.14 5.50 29.53
C ALA A 149 -0.78 6.72 28.85
N ASP A 150 -1.72 6.51 27.91
CA ASP A 150 -2.28 7.61 27.09
C ASP A 150 -3.73 8.00 27.43
N ARG A 151 -4.30 7.48 28.52
CA ARG A 151 -5.66 7.89 28.96
C ARG A 151 -5.76 9.33 29.48
N SER A 152 -4.66 10.08 29.52
CA SER A 152 -4.66 11.47 30.00
C SER A 152 -4.51 12.53 28.91
N ALA A 153 -4.26 12.17 27.64
CA ALA A 153 -4.03 13.15 26.57
C ALA A 153 -5.09 13.15 25.45
N ASP A 154 -5.83 12.07 25.23
CA ASP A 154 -6.71 11.92 24.06
C ASP A 154 -8.22 11.93 24.39
N GLN A 155 -8.60 12.18 25.65
CA GLN A 155 -9.99 12.38 26.07
C GLN A 155 -10.36 13.88 26.09
N LEU A 156 -10.05 14.60 25.01
CA LEU A 156 -10.58 15.96 24.81
C LEU A 156 -11.10 16.23 23.39
N ASP A 157 -10.77 15.42 22.39
CA ASP A 157 -11.29 15.64 21.03
C ASP A 157 -11.45 14.33 20.26
N THR A 158 -12.50 13.56 20.52
CA THR A 158 -13.21 12.76 19.49
C THR A 158 -14.52 12.23 20.10
N GLN A 159 -15.51 13.11 20.22
CA GLN A 159 -16.91 12.69 20.24
C GLN A 159 -17.49 12.93 18.85
N SER A 160 -16.94 12.24 17.85
CA SER A 160 -17.55 12.13 16.53
C SER A 160 -18.32 10.80 16.50
N PRO A 161 -19.66 10.79 16.55
CA PRO A 161 -20.40 9.55 16.41
C PRO A 161 -20.17 8.96 15.01
N PRO A 162 -20.22 7.64 14.85
CA PRO A 162 -20.05 7.01 13.55
C PRO A 162 -21.12 7.54 12.59
N LEU A 163 -20.67 7.98 11.42
CA LEU A 163 -21.51 8.40 10.31
C LEU A 163 -22.28 7.17 9.80
N ASN A 164 -23.39 6.85 10.47
CA ASN A 164 -24.43 6.01 9.90
C ASN A 164 -25.04 6.80 8.75
N THR A 165 -24.81 6.35 7.52
CA THR A 165 -25.67 6.65 6.36
C THR A 165 -27.03 5.98 6.55
N GLY A 166 -27.73 6.41 7.60
CA GLY A 166 -29.14 6.13 7.87
C GLY A 166 -29.86 7.46 7.87
N GLU A 167 -30.95 7.53 7.12
CA GLU A 167 -31.80 8.70 6.95
C GLU A 167 -32.27 9.23 8.32
N LEU A 168 -31.73 10.39 8.73
CA LEU A 168 -32.12 11.08 9.97
C LEU A 168 -33.61 11.43 9.89
N THR A 169 -34.41 10.84 10.77
CA THR A 169 -35.86 11.05 10.81
C THR A 169 -36.20 12.18 11.77
N ALA A 170 -37.32 12.87 11.56
CA ALA A 170 -37.73 14.09 12.29
C ALA A 170 -37.94 13.93 13.82
N LYS A 171 -37.68 12.74 14.39
CA LYS A 171 -37.75 12.46 15.82
C LYS A 171 -36.39 12.55 16.53
N ASP A 172 -35.28 12.68 15.81
CA ASP A 172 -33.96 12.76 16.44
C ASP A 172 -33.66 14.18 16.97
N PRO A 173 -33.08 14.31 18.18
CA PRO A 173 -32.83 15.60 18.84
C PRO A 173 -31.76 16.47 18.13
N GLY A 174 -31.05 15.92 17.13
CA GLY A 174 -30.11 16.64 16.26
C GLY A 174 -30.65 16.96 14.86
N TYR A 175 -31.94 16.69 14.60
CA TYR A 175 -32.55 16.99 13.30
C TYR A 175 -32.75 18.50 13.14
N LEU A 176 -31.85 19.14 12.41
CA LEU A 176 -32.03 20.50 11.92
C LEU A 176 -32.93 20.42 10.68
N GLY A 177 -34.19 20.83 10.83
CA GLY A 177 -35.17 20.81 9.74
C GLY A 177 -34.71 21.65 8.53
N PRO A 178 -35.30 21.41 7.34
CA PRO A 178 -34.93 22.12 6.13
C PRO A 178 -35.04 23.63 6.35
N ALA A 179 -33.92 24.32 6.14
CA ALA A 179 -33.83 25.76 6.32
C ALA A 179 -34.90 26.46 5.47
N LYS A 180 -35.77 27.23 6.11
CA LYS A 180 -36.76 28.07 5.43
C LYS A 180 -36.03 29.23 4.74
N THR A 181 -35.55 29.02 3.52
CA THR A 181 -34.81 30.00 2.70
C THR A 181 -35.73 31.05 2.07
N ALA A 182 -36.55 31.74 2.87
CA ALA A 182 -37.33 32.89 2.38
C ALA A 182 -36.73 34.24 2.78
N ARG A 183 -35.76 34.28 3.70
CA ARG A 183 -35.01 35.50 4.04
C ARG A 183 -33.56 35.16 4.37
N PHE A 184 -32.64 35.59 3.52
CA PHE A 184 -31.22 35.59 3.81
C PHE A 184 -30.91 36.73 4.80
N PRO A 185 -30.33 36.46 5.98
CA PRO A 185 -29.72 37.52 6.76
C PRO A 185 -28.44 37.98 6.05
N ALA A 186 -28.36 39.27 5.72
CA ALA A 186 -27.14 39.88 5.22
C ALA A 186 -26.06 39.78 6.31
N THR A 187 -25.16 38.82 6.18
CA THR A 187 -23.97 38.71 7.03
C THR A 187 -22.81 39.41 6.31
N PRO A 188 -22.02 40.25 7.00
CA PRO A 188 -21.00 41.09 6.37
C PRO A 188 -19.69 40.35 6.04
N PHE A 189 -19.64 39.03 6.15
CA PHE A 189 -18.41 38.26 5.94
C PHE A 189 -18.43 37.57 4.59
N SER A 190 -18.09 38.34 3.57
CA SER A 190 -17.78 37.84 2.23
C SER A 190 -16.34 37.32 2.21
N VAL A 191 -16.16 36.01 2.09
CA VAL A 191 -14.84 35.34 1.98
C VAL A 191 -14.29 35.42 0.53
N THR A 192 -14.69 36.43 -0.24
CA THR A 192 -14.21 36.63 -1.62
C THR A 192 -13.42 37.92 -1.85
N ASP A 193 -13.22 38.78 -0.84
CA ASP A 193 -12.68 40.13 -1.10
C ASP A 193 -11.13 40.28 -1.08
N GLU A 194 -10.35 39.43 -0.39
CA GLU A 194 -8.91 39.71 -0.25
C GLU A 194 -8.03 39.30 -1.44
N THR A 195 -8.45 38.36 -2.30
CA THR A 195 -7.59 37.87 -3.40
C THR A 195 -7.62 38.72 -4.68
N THR A 196 -8.57 39.65 -4.84
CA THR A 196 -8.70 40.47 -6.06
C THR A 196 -8.00 41.83 -5.99
N ARG A 197 -7.56 42.28 -4.81
CA ARG A 197 -6.92 43.59 -4.64
C ARG A 197 -5.55 43.69 -5.34
N HIS A 198 -4.84 42.57 -5.47
CA HIS A 198 -3.52 42.53 -6.11
C HIS A 198 -3.52 42.68 -7.65
N LEU A 199 -4.68 42.61 -8.32
CA LEU A 199 -4.77 42.85 -9.76
C LEU A 199 -4.98 44.32 -10.12
N GLN A 200 -5.59 45.12 -9.24
CA GLN A 200 -5.83 46.54 -9.50
C GLN A 200 -4.55 47.39 -9.33
N GLU A 201 -3.70 47.07 -8.36
CA GLU A 201 -2.42 47.78 -8.16
C GLU A 201 -1.47 47.61 -9.35
N ARG A 202 -1.51 46.45 -10.04
CA ARG A 202 -0.67 46.22 -11.22
C ARG A 202 -1.10 47.03 -12.45
N LYS A 203 -2.39 47.37 -12.57
CA LYS A 203 -2.94 48.16 -13.69
C LYS A 203 -2.72 49.66 -13.50
N ALA A 204 -2.53 50.14 -12.27
CA ALA A 204 -2.25 51.53 -11.96
C ALA A 204 -0.77 51.92 -12.09
N ALA A 205 0.14 50.93 -12.12
CA ALA A 205 1.58 51.14 -12.22
C ALA A 205 2.13 51.10 -13.66
N GLU A 206 1.26 51.05 -14.68
CA GLU A 206 1.69 51.08 -16.09
C GLU A 206 1.82 52.54 -16.56
N PRO A 207 3.03 53.04 -16.84
CA PRO A 207 3.21 54.40 -17.33
C PRO A 207 2.60 54.55 -18.72
N GLN A 208 1.70 55.51 -18.85
CA GLN A 208 1.07 55.92 -20.10
C GLN A 208 2.13 56.21 -21.17
N ALA A 209 2.19 55.33 -22.19
CA ALA A 209 2.97 55.59 -23.39
C ALA A 209 2.37 56.79 -24.13
N ALA A 210 3.18 57.84 -24.26
CA ALA A 210 2.81 59.08 -24.93
C ALA A 210 2.47 58.86 -26.42
N PRO A 211 1.52 59.63 -26.99
CA PRO A 211 1.19 59.56 -28.40
C PRO A 211 2.34 60.15 -29.24
N ARG A 212 2.86 59.36 -30.19
CA ARG A 212 3.82 59.83 -31.21
C ARG A 212 3.09 60.77 -32.18
N THR A 213 3.44 62.04 -32.16
CA THR A 213 3.19 62.97 -33.25
C THR A 213 4.07 62.56 -34.44
N LEU A 214 3.43 62.29 -35.57
CA LEU A 214 4.08 62.17 -36.88
C LEU A 214 4.09 63.58 -37.48
N ASP A 215 5.20 64.29 -37.31
CA ASP A 215 5.48 65.51 -38.07
C ASP A 215 6.34 65.17 -39.29
N ASN A 216 6.01 65.87 -40.36
CA ASN A 216 6.55 65.79 -41.72
C ASN A 216 8.06 66.06 -41.80
N ASP A 217 8.72 65.37 -42.73
CA ASP A 217 9.69 65.92 -43.70
C ASP A 217 9.73 65.01 -44.94
#